data_AF-A0A3B8QX83-F1
#
_entry.id   AF-A0A3B8QX83-F1
#
_cell.length_a   1.000
_cell.length_b   1.000
_cell.length_c   1.000
_cell.angle_alpha   90.00
_cell.angle_beta   90.00
_cell.angle_gamma   90.00
#
_symmetry.space_group_name_H-M   'P 1'
#
loop_
_entity.id
_entity.type
_entity.pdbx_description
1 polymer ?
#
loop_
_entity_poly.entity_id
_entity_poly.type
_entity_poly.pdbx_seq_one_letter_code
_entity_poly.pdbx_strand_id
1 'polypeptide(L)'
;MTENKKEPTFELQSWFDGGDIFFRPKDKKRLAEAVDAIVEKDLGVAIIGSNEVVLDHYGRMLVARMRKVERFQLDVFVPVTTDSVLTRFNKMLAEISLEQAAKPPLEGQAVRLLVINDARVVNEDQWGLLVRLLADFPGVNARLVLVINKSGWPAHEKLLHSLGKKMHRWVVNVPATDEARLLMDAAEDGGIEAETHALLIDVGLGA
;
A
#
# COMPACT_ATOMS: atom_id res chain seq x y z
N MET A 1 2.50 52.33 0.13
CA MET A 1 1.50 51.40 0.70
C MET A 1 1.89 50.02 0.21
N THR A 2 2.27 49.17 1.14
CA THR A 2 2.79 47.82 0.93
C THR A 2 1.64 46.87 0.58
N GLU A 3 1.47 46.57 -0.71
CA GLU A 3 0.78 45.34 -1.09
C GLU A 3 1.77 44.19 -0.96
N ASN A 4 1.75 43.60 0.23
CA ASN A 4 2.47 42.38 0.54
C ASN A 4 1.75 41.24 -0.20
N LYS A 5 2.09 41.04 -1.47
CA LYS A 5 1.70 39.86 -2.23
C LYS A 5 2.36 38.68 -1.52
N LYS A 6 1.61 37.96 -0.67
CA LYS A 6 2.05 36.66 -0.15
C LYS A 6 2.24 35.77 -1.36
N GLU A 7 3.48 35.54 -1.75
CA GLU A 7 3.84 34.49 -2.70
C GLU A 7 3.27 33.17 -2.15
N PRO A 8 2.49 32.40 -2.93
CA PRO A 8 2.17 31.06 -2.52
C PRO A 8 3.48 30.27 -2.51
N THR A 9 4.01 30.00 -1.32
CA THR A 9 5.10 29.03 -1.09
C THR A 9 4.53 27.62 -1.24
N PHE A 10 3.78 27.37 -2.31
CA PHE A 10 3.18 26.08 -2.57
C PHE A 10 4.19 25.28 -3.38
N GLU A 11 4.99 24.47 -2.70
CA GLU A 11 5.86 23.54 -3.40
C GLU A 11 4.98 22.48 -4.06
N LEU A 12 4.66 22.67 -5.34
CA LEU A 12 3.95 21.69 -6.19
C LEU A 12 4.52 20.27 -6.04
N GLN A 13 5.84 20.15 -5.83
CA GLN A 13 6.53 18.90 -5.57
C GLN A 13 6.07 18.18 -4.29
N SER A 14 5.41 18.86 -3.36
CA SER A 14 4.89 18.27 -2.13
C SER A 14 3.62 17.43 -2.37
N TRP A 15 2.87 17.73 -3.42
CA TRP A 15 1.56 17.12 -3.71
C TRP A 15 1.58 16.22 -4.94
N PHE A 16 2.61 16.34 -5.78
CA PHE A 16 2.73 15.60 -7.01
C PHE A 16 4.09 14.89 -7.13
N ASP A 17 4.12 13.73 -7.78
CA ASP A 17 5.36 12.98 -8.04
C ASP A 17 5.23 12.09 -9.29
N GLY A 18 5.83 12.50 -10.42
CA GLY A 18 5.91 11.66 -11.62
C GLY A 18 4.55 11.23 -12.18
N GLY A 19 3.52 12.08 -12.05
CA GLY A 19 2.13 11.79 -12.44
C GLY A 19 1.24 11.27 -11.30
N ASP A 20 1.82 10.94 -10.15
CA ASP A 20 1.05 10.60 -8.95
C ASP A 20 0.51 11.87 -8.28
N ILE A 21 -0.77 11.83 -7.87
CA ILE A 21 -1.44 12.89 -7.09
C ILE A 21 -1.56 12.44 -5.64
N PHE A 22 -1.09 13.24 -4.69
CA PHE A 22 -1.27 12.97 -3.27
C PHE A 22 -2.36 13.86 -2.70
N PHE A 23 -3.30 13.29 -1.95
CA PHE A 23 -4.32 14.08 -1.28
C PHE A 23 -3.74 15.06 -0.27
N ARG A 24 -2.53 14.77 0.27
CA ARG A 24 -1.85 15.53 1.33
C ARG A 24 -0.33 15.35 1.19
N PRO A 25 0.51 16.37 1.50
CA PRO A 25 1.96 16.22 1.48
C PRO A 25 2.49 15.12 2.39
N LYS A 26 1.85 14.97 3.56
CA LYS A 26 2.17 13.90 4.51
C LYS A 26 1.95 12.50 3.92
N ASP A 27 1.05 12.34 2.96
CA ASP A 27 0.80 11.04 2.33
C ASP A 27 1.95 10.66 1.38
N LYS A 28 2.61 11.64 0.74
CA LYS A 28 3.85 11.40 -0.03
C LYS A 28 4.95 10.84 0.86
N LYS A 29 5.16 11.45 2.02
CA LYS A 29 6.13 10.94 3.02
C LYS A 29 5.75 9.54 3.50
N ARG A 30 4.47 9.30 3.81
CA ARG A 30 4.00 7.98 4.27
C ARG A 30 4.14 6.88 3.22
N LEU A 31 3.93 7.21 1.94
CA LEU A 31 4.21 6.28 0.85
C LEU A 31 5.70 5.92 0.81
N ALA A 32 6.59 6.91 0.93
CA ALA A 32 8.03 6.66 1.00
C ALA A 32 8.39 5.78 2.21
N GLU A 33 7.83 6.07 3.39
CA GLU A 33 8.02 5.24 4.60
C GLU A 33 7.52 3.80 4.41
N ALA A 34 6.42 3.60 3.67
CA ALA A 34 5.90 2.28 3.33
C ALA A 34 6.83 1.53 2.36
N VAL A 35 7.38 2.23 1.35
CA VAL A 35 8.41 1.66 0.46
C VAL A 35 9.65 1.27 1.28
N ASP A 36 10.17 2.16 2.12
CA ASP A 36 11.33 1.89 2.98
C ASP A 36 11.08 0.73 3.95
N ALA A 37 9.85 0.58 4.45
CA ALA A 37 9.49 -0.56 5.28
C ALA A 37 9.66 -1.89 4.54
N ILE A 38 9.33 -1.92 3.25
CA ILE A 38 9.48 -3.10 2.41
C ILE A 38 10.94 -3.30 1.98
N VAL A 39 11.63 -2.23 1.59
CA VAL A 39 12.99 -2.31 1.00
C VAL A 39 14.08 -2.38 2.07
N GLU A 40 14.01 -1.58 3.12
CA GLU A 40 15.12 -1.47 4.08
C GLU A 40 14.88 -2.26 5.37
N LYS A 41 13.62 -2.56 5.71
CA LYS A 41 13.25 -3.15 7.01
C LYS A 41 12.67 -4.56 6.92
N ASP A 42 12.57 -5.09 5.70
CA ASP A 42 12.02 -6.42 5.42
C ASP A 42 10.63 -6.67 6.01
N LEU A 43 9.78 -5.63 6.00
CA LEU A 43 8.41 -5.67 6.47
C LEU A 43 7.41 -5.86 5.33
N GLY A 44 6.23 -6.36 5.66
CA GLY A 44 5.04 -6.16 4.85
C GLY A 44 4.44 -4.76 5.10
N VAL A 45 3.47 -4.38 4.27
CA VAL A 45 2.70 -3.13 4.43
C VAL A 45 1.20 -3.41 4.45
N ALA A 46 0.48 -2.78 5.36
CA ALA A 46 -0.97 -2.74 5.37
C ALA A 46 -1.46 -1.31 5.20
N ILE A 47 -2.15 -1.03 4.09
CA ILE A 47 -2.85 0.22 3.83
C ILE A 47 -4.28 0.07 4.33
N ILE A 48 -4.71 0.93 5.25
CA ILE A 48 -5.96 0.77 6.00
C ILE A 48 -6.79 2.04 5.88
N GLY A 49 -8.05 1.95 5.44
CA GLY A 49 -8.89 3.12 5.19
C GLY A 49 -10.36 2.76 5.08
N SER A 50 -11.24 3.75 5.07
CA SER A 50 -12.70 3.54 4.99
C SER A 50 -13.32 3.89 3.64
N ASN A 51 -12.53 4.46 2.71
CA ASN A 51 -12.97 4.85 1.38
C ASN A 51 -12.18 4.04 0.34
N GLU A 52 -12.90 3.34 -0.55
CA GLU A 52 -12.29 2.42 -1.52
C GLU A 52 -11.46 3.15 -2.57
N VAL A 53 -11.90 4.32 -3.02
CA VAL A 53 -11.15 5.13 -3.98
C VAL A 53 -9.81 5.56 -3.41
N VAL A 54 -9.78 6.04 -2.16
CA VAL A 54 -8.51 6.41 -1.48
C VAL A 54 -7.59 5.20 -1.32
N LEU A 55 -8.15 4.03 -0.96
CA LEU A 55 -7.39 2.80 -0.79
C LEU A 55 -6.80 2.30 -2.11
N ASP A 56 -7.60 2.26 -3.16
CA ASP A 56 -7.18 1.86 -4.49
C ASP A 56 -6.12 2.80 -5.06
N HIS A 57 -6.32 4.11 -4.87
CA HIS A 57 -5.39 5.13 -5.31
C HIS A 57 -3.99 4.93 -4.72
N TYR A 58 -3.88 4.87 -3.40
CA TYR A 58 -2.59 4.66 -2.73
C TYR A 58 -2.05 3.24 -2.89
N GLY A 59 -2.90 2.22 -2.99
CA GLY A 59 -2.51 0.85 -3.29
C GLY A 59 -1.85 0.73 -4.67
N ARG A 60 -2.44 1.34 -5.70
CA ARG A 60 -1.86 1.40 -7.06
C ARG A 60 -0.53 2.12 -7.07
N MET A 61 -0.40 3.26 -6.37
CA MET A 61 0.85 4.00 -6.28
C MET A 61 1.96 3.15 -5.64
N LEU A 62 1.68 2.48 -4.51
CA LEU A 62 2.65 1.59 -3.86
C LEU A 62 3.09 0.45 -4.80
N VAL A 63 2.13 -0.20 -5.47
CA VAL A 63 2.43 -1.25 -6.45
C VAL A 63 3.30 -0.71 -7.59
N ALA A 64 2.98 0.46 -8.13
CA ALA A 64 3.75 1.09 -9.20
C ALA A 64 5.18 1.43 -8.78
N ARG A 65 5.40 1.89 -7.54
CA ARG A 65 6.75 2.09 -6.98
C ARG A 65 7.49 0.77 -6.85
N MET A 66 6.87 -0.24 -6.25
CA MET A 66 7.51 -1.53 -6.02
C MET A 66 7.86 -2.28 -7.32
N ARG A 67 7.08 -2.12 -8.40
CA ARG A 67 7.42 -2.65 -9.73
C ARG A 67 8.73 -2.11 -10.31
N LYS A 68 9.16 -0.91 -9.89
CA LYS A 68 10.42 -0.29 -10.34
C LYS A 68 11.64 -0.77 -9.56
N VAL A 69 11.44 -1.56 -8.49
CA VAL A 69 12.54 -2.04 -7.64
C VAL A 69 12.95 -3.45 -8.11
N GLU A 70 14.10 -3.56 -8.78
CA GLU A 70 14.53 -4.77 -9.51
C GLU A 70 14.55 -6.06 -8.66
N ARG A 71 14.87 -5.96 -7.36
CA ARG A 71 14.95 -7.13 -6.46
C ARG A 71 13.58 -7.71 -6.08
N PHE A 72 12.48 -7.06 -6.42
CA PHE A 72 11.13 -7.48 -6.05
C PHE A 72 10.34 -8.03 -7.24
N GLN A 73 9.70 -9.17 -7.02
CA GLN A 73 8.74 -9.77 -7.93
C GLN A 73 7.34 -9.62 -7.32
N LEU A 74 6.42 -8.99 -8.05
CA LEU A 74 5.09 -8.68 -7.54
C LEU A 74 4.06 -9.67 -8.07
N ASP A 75 3.37 -10.33 -7.14
CA ASP A 75 2.20 -11.16 -7.39
C ASP A 75 0.96 -10.40 -6.90
N VAL A 76 0.22 -9.80 -7.83
CA VAL A 76 -0.98 -9.00 -7.51
C VAL A 76 -2.22 -9.88 -7.60
N PHE A 77 -2.94 -9.97 -6.49
CA PHE A 77 -4.20 -10.67 -6.36
C PHE A 77 -5.32 -9.63 -6.39
N VAL A 78 -6.06 -9.59 -7.50
CA VAL A 78 -7.34 -8.89 -7.67
C VAL A 78 -8.46 -9.77 -7.08
N PRO A 79 -9.68 -9.30 -6.76
CA PRO A 79 -10.51 -9.90 -5.71
C PRO A 79 -10.72 -11.41 -5.88
N VAL A 80 -9.96 -12.20 -5.12
CA VAL A 80 -10.10 -13.65 -4.99
C VAL A 80 -9.83 -14.04 -3.53
N THR A 81 -10.49 -15.10 -3.10
CA THR A 81 -10.38 -15.71 -1.78
C THR A 81 -8.92 -16.02 -1.41
N THR A 82 -8.62 -16.06 -0.11
CA THR A 82 -7.29 -16.37 0.44
C THR A 82 -6.68 -17.67 -0.12
N ASP A 83 -7.49 -18.58 -0.68
CA ASP A 83 -7.07 -19.78 -1.43
C ASP A 83 -6.07 -19.50 -2.57
N SER A 84 -6.26 -18.41 -3.31
CA SER A 84 -5.36 -18.09 -4.44
C SER A 84 -3.98 -17.71 -3.93
N VAL A 85 -3.92 -17.03 -2.78
CA VAL A 85 -2.67 -16.65 -2.12
C VAL A 85 -1.97 -17.90 -1.56
N LEU A 86 -2.71 -18.79 -0.89
CA LEU A 86 -2.17 -20.07 -0.40
C LEU A 86 -1.66 -20.94 -1.54
N THR A 87 -2.40 -21.03 -2.64
CA THR A 87 -1.99 -21.77 -3.84
C THR A 87 -0.70 -21.21 -4.42
N ARG A 88 -0.57 -19.87 -4.50
CA ARG A 88 0.66 -19.23 -4.96
C ARG A 88 1.82 -19.51 -4.00
N PHE A 89 1.60 -19.42 -2.68
CA PHE A 89 2.62 -19.71 -1.69
C PHE A 89 3.11 -21.15 -1.77
N ASN A 90 2.20 -22.11 -1.87
CA ASN A 90 2.55 -23.52 -2.01
C ASN A 90 3.35 -23.81 -3.29
N LYS A 91 3.05 -23.11 -4.40
CA LYS A 91 3.87 -23.19 -5.61
C LYS A 91 5.30 -22.69 -5.38
N MET A 92 5.47 -21.56 -4.69
CA MET A 92 6.80 -21.05 -4.33
C MET A 92 7.56 -22.01 -3.41
N LEU A 93 6.88 -22.63 -2.44
CA LEU A 93 7.48 -23.65 -1.59
C LEU A 93 7.99 -24.85 -2.39
N ALA A 94 7.26 -25.26 -3.44
CA ALA A 94 7.64 -26.39 -4.27
C ALA A 94 8.86 -26.11 -5.18
N GLU A 95 9.25 -24.84 -5.34
CA GLU A 95 10.42 -24.43 -6.14
C GLU A 95 11.75 -24.62 -5.40
N ILE A 96 11.72 -24.82 -4.08
CA ILE A 96 12.91 -24.94 -3.22
C ILE A 96 12.82 -26.18 -2.32
N SER A 97 13.94 -26.60 -1.73
CA SER A 97 13.89 -27.71 -0.76
C SER A 97 13.26 -27.25 0.56
N LEU A 98 12.63 -28.18 1.28
CA LEU A 98 12.05 -27.88 2.60
C LEU A 98 13.10 -27.33 3.58
N GLU A 99 14.32 -27.86 3.51
CA GLU A 99 15.43 -27.40 4.35
C GLU A 99 15.84 -25.95 4.01
N GLN A 100 15.84 -25.60 2.71
CA GLN A 100 16.10 -24.22 2.27
C GLN A 100 14.96 -23.29 2.67
N ALA A 101 13.71 -23.73 2.50
CA ALA A 101 12.52 -22.94 2.85
C ALA A 101 12.50 -22.56 4.34
N ALA A 102 12.90 -23.48 5.23
CA ALA A 102 12.91 -23.25 6.67
C ALA A 102 14.07 -22.35 7.16
N LYS A 103 15.10 -22.13 6.34
CA LYS A 103 16.24 -21.24 6.66
C LYS A 103 15.95 -19.81 6.20
N PRO A 104 16.62 -18.79 6.75
CA PRO A 104 16.52 -17.43 6.23
C PRO A 104 16.83 -17.35 4.72
N PRO A 105 16.26 -16.37 4.00
CA PRO A 105 16.59 -16.13 2.59
C PRO A 105 18.09 -15.99 2.37
N LEU A 106 18.57 -16.47 1.21
CA LEU A 106 19.93 -16.21 0.78
C LEU A 106 20.13 -14.72 0.48
N GLU A 107 21.34 -14.23 0.68
CA GLU A 107 21.69 -12.86 0.32
C GLU A 107 21.48 -12.64 -1.19
N GLY A 108 20.80 -11.54 -1.55
CA GLY A 108 20.46 -11.24 -2.94
C GLY A 108 19.31 -12.07 -3.53
N GLN A 109 18.69 -12.97 -2.77
CA GLN A 109 17.49 -13.68 -3.23
C GLN A 109 16.35 -12.69 -3.52
N ALA A 110 15.69 -12.86 -4.67
CA ALA A 110 14.54 -12.05 -5.04
C ALA A 110 13.43 -12.15 -3.98
N VAL A 111 12.80 -11.02 -3.69
CA VAL A 111 11.69 -10.95 -2.72
C VAL A 111 10.36 -11.02 -3.46
N ARG A 112 9.46 -11.90 -3.02
CA ARG A 112 8.10 -12.03 -3.58
C ARG A 112 7.13 -11.17 -2.79
N LEU A 113 6.58 -10.11 -3.40
CA LEU A 113 5.52 -9.31 -2.79
C LEU A 113 4.16 -9.83 -3.22
N LEU A 114 3.43 -10.39 -2.27
CA LEU A 114 2.06 -10.84 -2.43
C LEU A 114 1.13 -9.66 -2.12
N VAL A 115 0.58 -9.04 -3.16
CA VAL A 115 -0.30 -7.85 -3.03
C VAL A 115 -1.75 -8.29 -3.04
N ILE A 116 -2.42 -8.18 -1.89
CA ILE A 116 -3.82 -8.54 -1.71
C ILE A 116 -4.63 -7.25 -1.71
N ASN A 117 -5.20 -6.93 -2.87
CA ASN A 117 -6.17 -5.86 -2.99
C ASN A 117 -7.50 -6.40 -2.49
N ASP A 118 -8.09 -5.72 -1.52
CA ASP A 118 -9.38 -6.06 -0.96
C ASP A 118 -9.41 -7.36 -0.11
N ALA A 119 -8.93 -7.22 1.13
CA ALA A 119 -9.04 -8.26 2.15
C ALA A 119 -10.47 -8.45 2.71
N ARG A 120 -11.56 -7.94 2.09
CA ARG A 120 -12.94 -8.02 2.64
C ARG A 120 -13.41 -9.45 2.91
N VAL A 121 -12.93 -10.44 2.15
CA VAL A 121 -13.30 -11.87 2.28
C VAL A 121 -12.09 -12.69 2.72
N VAL A 122 -11.62 -12.44 3.95
CA VAL A 122 -10.56 -13.26 4.56
C VAL A 122 -11.20 -14.34 5.42
N ASN A 123 -11.10 -15.59 4.98
CA ASN A 123 -11.33 -16.74 5.86
C ASN A 123 -10.22 -16.75 6.94
N GLU A 124 -10.62 -16.63 8.21
CA GLU A 124 -9.69 -16.56 9.36
C GLU A 124 -8.73 -17.77 9.39
N ASP A 125 -9.22 -18.98 9.07
CA ASP A 125 -8.40 -20.21 9.08
C ASP A 125 -7.34 -20.19 7.98
N GLN A 126 -7.73 -19.80 6.77
CA GLN A 126 -6.80 -19.69 5.64
C GLN A 126 -5.74 -18.62 5.89
N TRP A 127 -6.11 -17.55 6.58
CA TRP A 127 -5.17 -16.52 6.97
C TRP A 127 -4.19 -16.98 8.05
N GLY A 128 -4.69 -17.64 9.09
CA GLY A 128 -3.86 -18.23 10.13
C GLY A 128 -2.84 -19.20 9.54
N LEU A 129 -3.27 -20.02 8.56
CA LEU A 129 -2.37 -20.90 7.82
C LEU A 129 -1.31 -20.10 7.04
N LEU A 130 -1.69 -19.07 6.28
CA LEU A 130 -0.73 -18.27 5.52
C LEU A 130 0.31 -17.59 6.43
N VAL A 131 -0.13 -16.99 7.55
CA VAL A 131 0.77 -16.37 8.53
C VAL A 131 1.76 -17.39 9.09
N ARG A 132 1.27 -18.59 9.42
CA ARG A 132 2.13 -19.68 9.88
C ARG A 132 3.11 -20.12 8.80
N LEU A 133 2.67 -20.29 7.56
CA LEU A 133 3.53 -20.67 6.44
C LEU A 133 4.63 -19.63 6.19
N LEU A 134 4.32 -18.33 6.27
CA LEU A 134 5.31 -17.26 6.15
C LEU A 134 6.33 -17.26 7.29
N ALA A 135 5.92 -17.67 8.49
CA ALA A 135 6.78 -17.78 9.66
C ALA A 135 7.65 -19.04 9.64
N ASP A 136 7.07 -20.19 9.27
CA ASP A 136 7.73 -21.49 9.25
C ASP A 136 8.70 -21.61 8.05
N PHE A 137 8.45 -20.85 6.97
CA PHE A 137 9.24 -20.91 5.73
C PHE A 137 9.79 -19.54 5.27
N PRO A 138 10.65 -18.89 6.07
CA PRO A 138 11.20 -17.58 5.74
C PRO A 138 12.04 -17.59 4.45
N GLY A 139 12.65 -18.72 4.08
CA GLY A 139 13.50 -18.89 2.90
C GLY A 139 12.77 -18.78 1.57
N VAL A 140 11.42 -18.81 1.57
CA VAL A 140 10.61 -18.43 0.40
C VAL A 140 10.77 -16.94 0.07
N ASN A 141 11.15 -16.12 1.06
CA ASN A 141 11.34 -14.68 0.94
C ASN A 141 10.09 -13.95 0.40
N ALA A 142 8.91 -14.34 0.91
CA ALA A 142 7.65 -13.69 0.59
C ALA A 142 7.26 -12.64 1.64
N ARG A 143 6.66 -11.52 1.19
CA ARG A 143 6.13 -10.45 2.03
C ARG A 143 4.76 -10.04 1.55
N LEU A 144 3.94 -9.53 2.46
CA LEU A 144 2.55 -9.17 2.20
C LEU A 144 2.40 -7.66 2.01
N VAL A 145 1.63 -7.27 1.00
CA VAL A 145 1.04 -5.93 0.89
C VAL A 145 -0.47 -6.10 0.96
N LEU A 146 -1.11 -5.49 1.95
CA LEU A 146 -2.53 -5.64 2.23
C LEU A 146 -3.25 -4.32 2.05
N VAL A 147 -4.34 -4.32 1.29
CA VAL A 147 -5.27 -3.18 1.22
C VAL A 147 -6.54 -3.56 1.96
N ILE A 148 -6.80 -2.88 3.09
CA ILE A 148 -7.83 -3.24 4.06
C ILE A 148 -8.86 -2.11 4.14
N ASN A 149 -10.12 -2.44 3.83
CA ASN A 149 -11.25 -1.57 4.08
C ASN A 149 -11.71 -1.70 5.55
N LYS A 150 -11.88 -0.56 6.24
CA LYS A 150 -12.35 -0.46 7.61
C LYS A 150 -13.79 -0.97 7.80
N SER A 151 -14.59 -1.01 6.73
CA SER A 151 -15.94 -1.58 6.78
C SER A 151 -15.97 -3.05 7.23
N GLY A 152 -14.87 -3.80 7.04
CA GLY A 152 -14.72 -5.19 7.51
C GLY A 152 -14.22 -5.34 8.95
N TRP A 153 -14.15 -4.25 9.74
CA TRP A 153 -13.76 -4.33 11.15
C TRP A 153 -14.90 -4.89 12.02
N PRO A 154 -14.62 -5.71 13.05
CA PRO A 154 -13.29 -5.97 13.66
C PRO A 154 -12.51 -7.16 13.07
N ALA A 155 -13.01 -7.85 12.03
CA ALA A 155 -12.40 -9.09 11.54
C ALA A 155 -10.91 -8.93 11.15
N HIS A 156 -10.53 -7.76 10.63
CA HIS A 156 -9.14 -7.48 10.25
C HIS A 156 -8.19 -7.14 11.42
N GLU A 157 -8.71 -6.88 12.62
CA GLU A 157 -7.88 -6.51 13.77
C GLU A 157 -7.01 -7.68 14.24
N LYS A 158 -7.61 -8.88 14.34
CA LYS A 158 -6.89 -10.13 14.65
C LYS A 158 -5.81 -10.42 13.61
N LEU A 159 -6.13 -10.23 12.33
CA LEU A 159 -5.19 -10.38 11.22
C LEU A 159 -3.98 -9.47 11.38
N LEU A 160 -4.20 -8.18 11.62
CA LEU A 160 -3.12 -7.21 11.82
C LEU A 160 -2.32 -7.49 13.09
N HIS A 161 -2.97 -8.02 14.14
CA HIS A 161 -2.31 -8.43 15.36
C HIS A 161 -1.40 -9.65 15.14
N SER A 162 -1.86 -10.66 14.39
CA SER A 162 -1.09 -11.87 14.09
C SER A 162 0.21 -11.60 13.31
N LEU A 163 0.17 -10.62 12.41
CA LEU A 163 1.36 -10.16 11.67
C LEU A 163 2.30 -9.30 12.54
N GLY A 164 1.76 -8.69 13.60
CA GLY A 164 2.51 -7.98 14.62
C GLY A 164 3.55 -7.00 14.05
N LYS A 165 4.80 -7.15 14.50
CA LYS A 165 5.94 -6.28 14.16
C LYS A 165 6.46 -6.48 12.73
N LYS A 166 6.02 -7.51 12.01
CA LYS A 166 6.39 -7.76 10.61
C LYS A 166 5.59 -6.92 9.61
N MET A 167 4.70 -6.05 10.09
CA MET A 167 3.80 -5.27 9.27
C MET A 167 3.91 -3.77 9.59
N HIS A 168 4.26 -2.96 8.61
CA HIS A 168 4.10 -1.52 8.66
C HIS A 168 2.64 -1.16 8.36
N ARG A 169 2.04 -0.28 9.17
CA ARG A 169 0.63 0.10 9.03
C ARG A 169 0.52 1.55 8.58
N TRP A 170 -0.08 1.77 7.42
CA TRP A 170 -0.38 3.09 6.89
C TRP A 170 -1.89 3.31 6.87
N VAL A 171 -2.37 4.18 7.75
CA VAL A 171 -3.79 4.57 7.78
C VAL A 171 -4.03 5.73 6.82
N VAL A 172 -4.92 5.50 5.84
CA VAL A 172 -5.35 6.48 4.84
C VAL A 172 -6.79 6.90 5.11
N ASN A 173 -7.08 8.18 4.93
CA ASN A 173 -8.42 8.75 5.09
C ASN A 173 -8.74 9.65 3.90
N VAL A 174 -10.04 9.81 3.60
CA VAL A 174 -10.54 10.88 2.73
C VAL A 174 -9.98 12.23 3.21
N PRO A 175 -9.49 13.10 2.31
CA PRO A 175 -9.01 14.41 2.73
C PRO A 175 -10.18 15.24 3.30
N ALA A 176 -9.87 16.15 4.21
CA ALA A 176 -10.85 17.13 4.63
C ALA A 176 -11.12 18.16 3.51
N THR A 177 -12.24 18.88 3.57
CA THR A 177 -12.63 19.84 2.53
C THR A 177 -11.59 20.94 2.33
N ASP A 178 -10.92 21.37 3.39
CA ASP A 178 -9.79 22.31 3.33
C ASP A 178 -8.56 21.70 2.66
N GLU A 179 -8.21 20.46 2.99
CA GLU A 179 -7.13 19.71 2.32
C GLU A 179 -7.43 19.52 0.81
N ALA A 180 -8.68 19.26 0.44
CA ALA A 180 -9.12 19.16 -0.96
C ALA A 180 -9.04 20.50 -1.70
N ARG A 181 -9.41 21.61 -1.04
CA ARG A 181 -9.26 22.96 -1.60
C ARG A 181 -7.80 23.30 -1.83
N LEU A 182 -6.92 23.01 -0.88
CA LEU A 182 -5.48 23.22 -1.03
C LEU A 182 -4.88 22.38 -2.16
N LEU A 183 -5.36 21.16 -2.35
CA LEU A 183 -4.98 20.31 -3.48
C LEU A 183 -5.47 20.90 -4.82
N MET A 184 -6.66 21.49 -4.87
CA MET A 184 -7.14 22.17 -6.09
C MET A 184 -6.35 23.43 -6.40
N ASP A 185 -6.06 24.26 -5.40
CA ASP A 185 -5.19 25.43 -5.53
C ASP A 185 -3.81 25.00 -6.10
N ALA A 186 -3.28 23.85 -5.65
CA ALA A 186 -2.06 23.24 -6.18
C ALA A 186 -2.17 22.80 -7.65
N ALA A 187 -3.31 22.19 -7.99
CA ALA A 187 -3.52 21.58 -9.29
C ALA A 187 -3.64 22.64 -10.39
N GLU A 188 -4.19 23.81 -10.05
CA GLU A 188 -4.25 24.99 -10.91
C GLU A 188 -2.84 25.47 -11.28
N ASP A 189 -1.99 25.65 -10.28
CA ASP A 189 -0.58 26.02 -10.50
C ASP A 189 0.20 24.94 -11.29
N GLY A 190 -0.23 23.67 -11.22
CA GLY A 190 0.40 22.51 -11.85
C GLY A 190 -0.18 22.08 -13.22
N GLY A 191 -1.29 22.67 -13.66
CA GLY A 191 -1.98 22.32 -14.91
C GLY A 191 -2.60 20.91 -14.95
N ILE A 192 -2.95 20.35 -13.78
CA ILE A 192 -3.54 19.00 -13.61
C ILE A 192 -4.88 19.06 -12.85
N GLU A 193 -5.59 20.16 -13.03
CA GLU A 193 -6.87 20.48 -12.42
C GLU A 193 -7.92 19.41 -12.73
N ALA A 194 -8.00 18.96 -13.99
CA ALA A 194 -9.03 18.05 -14.45
C ALA A 194 -8.92 16.67 -13.77
N GLU A 195 -7.70 16.12 -13.71
CA GLU A 195 -7.40 14.85 -13.06
C GLU A 195 -7.61 14.95 -11.54
N THR A 196 -7.16 16.05 -10.94
CA THR A 196 -7.33 16.30 -9.51
C THR A 196 -8.81 16.43 -9.14
N HIS A 197 -9.58 17.16 -9.94
CA HIS A 197 -11.01 17.35 -9.74
C HIS A 197 -11.78 16.03 -9.88
N ALA A 198 -11.47 15.23 -10.90
CA ALA A 198 -12.06 13.90 -11.08
C ALA A 198 -11.77 13.00 -9.86
N LEU A 199 -10.53 12.98 -9.37
CA LEU A 199 -10.14 12.22 -8.19
C LEU A 199 -10.89 12.70 -6.93
N LEU A 200 -11.09 14.00 -6.76
CA LEU A 200 -11.85 14.56 -5.65
C LEU A 200 -13.35 14.23 -5.72
N ILE A 201 -13.94 14.23 -6.92
CA ILE A 201 -15.31 13.74 -7.15
C ILE A 201 -15.43 12.27 -6.70
N ASP A 202 -14.51 11.42 -7.14
CA ASP A 202 -14.56 9.98 -6.87
C ASP A 202 -14.47 9.67 -5.36
N VAL A 203 -13.74 10.47 -4.58
CA VAL A 203 -13.70 10.32 -3.11
C VAL A 203 -14.87 10.98 -2.38
N GLY A 204 -15.82 11.58 -3.11
CA GLY A 204 -17.04 12.19 -2.58
C GLY A 204 -16.88 13.66 -2.15
N LEU A 205 -15.90 14.37 -2.70
CA LEU A 205 -15.60 15.78 -2.41
C LEU A 205 -15.77 16.69 -3.65
N GLY A 206 -16.43 16.21 -4.69
CA GLY A 206 -16.82 17.03 -5.83
C GLY A 206 -17.82 18.11 -5.41
N ALA A 207 -17.53 19.37 -5.75
CA ALA A 207 -18.44 20.49 -5.62
C ALA A 207 -19.27 20.67 -6.91
#